data_AF-V8CHF5-F1
#
_entry.id   AF-V8CHF5-F1
#
_cell.length_a   1.000
_cell.length_b   1.000
_cell.length_c   1.000
_cell.angle_alpha   90.00
_cell.angle_beta   90.00
_cell.angle_gamma   90.00
#
_symmetry.space_group_name_H-M   'P 1'
#
loop_
_entity.id
_entity.type
_entity.pdbx_description
1 polymer ?
#
loop_
_entity_poly.entity_id
_entity_poly.type
_entity_poly.pdbx_seq_one_letter_code
_entity_poly.pdbx_strand_id
1 'polypeptide(L)'
;MKAERERYKKWREKLSDLLAKARHACALGYRFLTYRQEMFYYASSLSFYTIFALIPMLFITFSVLLAFSHFQDKIVDVERLILSNILPTNAEVVMNFMNTFLENGNKMGVVGVISAFITSLLFFRNYEFITSKMFNSKPRKFFDSLMMYWTMITLFPLASVAVFYLSLSAQQFLDTHSKPLMYSQIFSWFATCMLFLVLFRISANKPLHKKTLFVSSFVSGSIWFAMKNLFVYYVTLNTTYSTLYGSVSIVLFLMVWIYVSWLVMLFGMRACQGILQCFALEKSPPAQNDMI
;
A
#
# COMPACT_ATOMS: atom_id res chain seq x y z
N MET A 1 -12.42 20.56 58.71
CA MET A 1 -11.79 19.23 58.96
C MET A 1 -12.31 18.04 58.13
N LYS A 2 -13.58 17.56 58.20
CA LYS A 2 -14.03 16.43 57.34
C LYS A 2 -14.23 16.83 55.87
N ALA A 3 -14.88 17.97 55.62
CA ALA A 3 -15.15 18.49 54.27
C ALA A 3 -13.86 18.86 53.49
N GLU A 4 -12.84 19.38 54.17
CA GLU A 4 -11.54 19.66 53.53
C GLU A 4 -10.77 18.39 53.18
N ARG A 5 -10.87 17.33 54.00
CA ARG A 5 -10.25 16.03 53.69
C ARG A 5 -10.89 15.35 52.50
N GLU A 6 -12.21 15.46 52.33
CA GLU A 6 -12.88 14.99 51.11
C GLU A 6 -12.53 15.82 49.88
N ARG A 7 -12.48 17.14 50.01
CA ARG A 7 -12.10 18.04 48.92
C ARG A 7 -10.66 17.75 48.45
N TYR A 8 -9.75 17.48 49.39
CA TYR A 8 -8.37 17.12 49.10
C TYR A 8 -8.25 15.74 48.44
N LYS A 9 -9.00 14.73 48.90
CA LYS A 9 -9.07 13.41 48.24
C LYS A 9 -9.56 13.52 46.80
N LYS A 10 -10.66 14.24 46.57
CA LYS A 10 -11.25 14.42 45.24
C LYS A 10 -10.32 15.19 44.30
N TRP A 11 -9.58 16.17 44.83
CA TRP A 11 -8.58 16.91 44.07
C TRP A 11 -7.36 16.04 43.72
N ARG A 12 -6.88 15.22 44.66
CA ARG A 12 -5.77 14.29 44.46
C ARG A 12 -6.09 13.21 43.43
N GLU A 13 -7.28 12.62 43.46
CA GLU A 13 -7.74 11.64 42.47
C GLU A 13 -7.83 12.25 41.07
N LYS A 14 -8.41 13.46 40.96
CA LYS A 14 -8.49 14.17 39.68
C LYS A 14 -7.10 14.53 39.14
N LEU A 15 -6.17 14.92 40.01
CA LEU A 15 -4.80 15.24 39.64
C LEU A 15 -4.02 13.99 39.20
N SER A 16 -4.18 12.86 39.89
CA SER A 16 -3.54 11.59 39.49
C SER A 16 -4.07 11.10 38.15
N ASP A 17 -5.37 11.26 37.88
CA ASP A 17 -6.00 10.85 36.63
C ASP A 17 -5.55 11.74 35.46
N LEU A 18 -5.40 13.05 35.70
CA LEU A 18 -4.83 13.99 34.72
C LEU A 18 -3.35 13.75 34.47
N LEU A 19 -2.55 13.48 35.50
CA LEU A 19 -1.12 13.19 35.38
C LEU A 19 -0.87 11.84 34.68
N ALA A 20 -1.72 10.84 34.92
CA ALA A 20 -1.68 9.57 34.20
C ALA A 20 -2.00 9.78 32.71
N LYS A 21 -3.08 10.51 32.39
CA LYS A 21 -3.43 10.88 31.01
C LYS A 21 -2.31 11.65 30.31
N ALA A 22 -1.68 12.62 30.99
CA ALA A 22 -0.58 13.41 30.46
C ALA A 22 0.70 12.59 30.23
N ARG A 23 1.12 11.76 31.19
CA ARG A 23 2.28 10.85 31.04
C ARG A 23 2.07 9.88 29.87
N HIS A 24 0.86 9.36 29.70
CA HIS A 24 0.57 8.40 28.63
C HIS A 24 0.38 9.07 27.26
N ALA A 25 -0.19 10.27 27.17
CA ALA A 25 -0.19 11.06 25.93
C ALA A 25 1.25 11.39 25.50
N CYS A 26 2.12 11.73 26.47
CA CYS A 26 3.53 11.95 26.22
C CYS A 26 4.27 10.66 25.80
N ALA A 27 3.94 9.51 26.39
CA ALA A 27 4.50 8.21 25.99
C ALA A 27 4.00 7.73 24.61
N LEU A 28 2.75 8.04 24.25
CA LEU A 28 2.17 7.78 22.93
C LEU A 28 2.83 8.65 21.87
N GLY A 29 2.98 9.95 22.15
CA GLY A 29 3.71 10.90 21.31
C GLY A 29 5.18 10.51 21.14
N TYR A 30 5.84 10.12 22.22
CA TYR A 30 7.22 9.62 22.21
C TYR A 30 7.33 8.33 21.37
N ARG A 31 6.48 7.32 21.59
CA ARG A 31 6.47 6.08 20.79
C ARG A 31 6.12 6.30 19.32
N PHE A 32 5.30 7.30 19.00
CA PHE A 32 5.02 7.69 17.61
C PHE A 32 6.25 8.38 16.98
N LEU A 33 6.94 9.25 17.72
CA LEU A 33 8.18 9.88 17.30
C LEU A 33 9.34 8.90 17.11
N THR A 34 9.56 7.93 18.02
CA THR A 34 10.65 6.96 17.91
C THR A 34 10.44 6.02 16.72
N TYR A 35 9.20 5.62 16.42
CA TYR A 35 8.89 4.79 15.25
C TYR A 35 9.06 5.54 13.92
N ARG A 36 9.07 6.87 13.94
CA ARG A 36 9.20 7.70 12.74
C ARG A 36 10.48 7.36 11.97
N GLN A 37 11.59 7.13 12.68
CA GLN A 37 12.86 6.76 12.05
C GLN A 37 12.80 5.36 11.44
N GLU A 38 12.24 4.38 12.16
CA GLU A 38 12.12 3.01 11.65
C GLU A 38 11.21 2.93 10.40
N MET A 39 10.16 3.75 10.33
CA MET A 39 9.26 3.81 9.17
C MET A 39 9.96 4.20 7.88
N PHE A 40 10.88 5.18 7.92
CA PHE A 40 11.62 5.57 6.73
C PHE A 40 12.50 4.43 6.23
N TYR A 41 13.17 3.70 7.13
CA TYR A 41 13.95 2.52 6.77
C TYR A 41 13.09 1.38 6.23
N TYR A 42 11.91 1.16 6.82
CA TYR A 42 10.96 0.15 6.34
C TYR A 42 10.38 0.48 4.98
N ALA A 43 10.04 1.75 4.73
CA ALA A 43 9.61 2.20 3.41
C ALA A 43 10.73 2.02 2.37
N SER A 44 11.98 2.37 2.69
CA SER A 44 13.12 2.16 1.80
C SER A 44 13.32 0.68 1.47
N SER A 45 13.29 -0.17 2.49
CA SER A 45 13.42 -1.63 2.34
C SER A 45 12.29 -2.19 1.45
N LEU A 46 11.03 -1.89 1.75
CA LEU A 46 9.88 -2.33 0.95
C LEU A 46 9.98 -1.85 -0.50
N SER A 47 10.37 -0.60 -0.71
CA SER A 47 10.52 -0.03 -2.04
C SER A 47 11.58 -0.75 -2.87
N PHE A 48 12.74 -1.02 -2.26
CA PHE A 48 13.80 -1.80 -2.88
C PHE A 48 13.29 -3.18 -3.31
N TYR A 49 12.67 -3.94 -2.41
CA TYR A 49 12.11 -5.24 -2.76
C TYR A 49 10.99 -5.15 -3.81
N THR A 50 10.15 -4.11 -3.80
CA THR A 50 9.13 -3.89 -4.83
C THR A 50 9.76 -3.69 -6.21
N ILE A 51 10.81 -2.88 -6.32
CA ILE A 51 11.48 -2.60 -7.60
C ILE A 51 12.10 -3.88 -8.15
N PHE A 52 12.80 -4.65 -7.32
CA PHE A 52 13.37 -5.93 -7.72
C PHE A 52 12.29 -6.97 -8.07
N ALA A 53 11.13 -6.94 -7.40
CA ALA A 53 10.02 -7.85 -7.67
C ALA A 53 9.21 -7.46 -8.91
N LEU A 54 9.30 -6.21 -9.36
CA LEU A 54 8.51 -5.68 -10.47
C LEU A 54 8.88 -6.36 -11.80
N ILE A 55 10.19 -6.46 -12.09
CA ILE A 55 10.66 -7.05 -13.36
C ILE A 55 10.21 -8.51 -13.51
N PRO A 56 10.43 -9.41 -12.54
CA PRO A 56 10.03 -10.80 -12.69
C PRO A 56 8.50 -10.99 -12.63
N MET A 57 7.75 -10.12 -11.95
CA MET A 57 6.28 -10.16 -11.95
C MET A 57 5.69 -9.73 -13.29
N LEU A 58 6.28 -8.70 -13.94
CA LEU A 58 5.92 -8.35 -15.31
C LEU A 58 6.19 -9.52 -16.26
N PHE A 59 7.34 -10.19 -16.08
CA PHE A 59 7.68 -11.38 -16.86
C PHE A 59 6.60 -12.46 -16.76
N ILE A 60 6.24 -12.89 -15.55
CA ILE A 60 5.21 -13.92 -15.33
C ILE A 60 3.88 -13.48 -15.91
N THR A 61 3.49 -12.22 -15.68
CA THR A 61 2.21 -11.69 -16.15
C THR A 61 2.13 -11.71 -17.67
N PHE A 62 3.17 -11.25 -18.37
CA PHE A 62 3.23 -11.31 -19.83
C PHE A 62 3.28 -12.74 -20.36
N SER A 63 4.07 -13.63 -19.75
CA SER A 63 4.10 -15.04 -20.14
C SER A 63 2.73 -15.72 -20.02
N VAL A 64 2.00 -15.46 -18.94
CA VAL A 64 0.65 -16.00 -18.74
C VAL A 64 -0.33 -15.38 -19.75
N LEU A 65 -0.29 -14.06 -19.96
CA LEU A 65 -1.13 -13.39 -20.95
C LEU A 65 -0.92 -13.96 -22.36
N LEU A 66 0.32 -14.16 -22.79
CA LEU A 66 0.66 -14.69 -24.12
C LEU A 66 0.32 -16.17 -24.29
N ALA A 67 0.22 -16.93 -23.19
CA ALA A 67 -0.21 -18.32 -23.22
C ALA A 67 -1.71 -18.48 -23.55
N PHE A 68 -2.53 -17.44 -23.34
CA PHE A 68 -3.93 -17.42 -23.76
C PHE A 68 -4.05 -16.97 -25.22
N SER A 69 -4.50 -17.85 -26.11
CA SER A 69 -4.62 -17.61 -27.56
C SER A 69 -5.46 -16.37 -27.92
N HIS A 70 -6.53 -16.08 -27.17
CA HIS A 70 -7.34 -14.86 -27.37
C HIS A 70 -6.61 -13.55 -27.06
N PHE A 71 -5.51 -13.57 -26.32
CA PHE A 71 -4.72 -12.36 -26.04
C PHE A 71 -3.74 -12.03 -27.15
N GLN A 72 -3.28 -13.01 -27.93
CA GLN A 72 -2.33 -12.77 -29.02
C GLN A 72 -2.90 -11.83 -30.09
N ASP A 73 -4.19 -11.98 -30.42
CA ASP A 73 -4.90 -11.11 -31.36
C ASP A 73 -5.21 -9.71 -30.80
N LYS A 74 -5.04 -9.52 -29.48
CA LYS A 74 -5.34 -8.27 -28.75
C LYS A 74 -4.10 -7.52 -28.28
N ILE A 75 -2.89 -8.02 -28.58
CA ILE A 75 -1.63 -7.33 -28.24
C ILE A 75 -1.60 -5.92 -28.85
N VAL A 76 -2.08 -5.78 -30.10
CA VAL A 76 -2.14 -4.48 -30.80
C VAL A 76 -3.15 -3.50 -30.16
N ASP A 77 -4.24 -4.02 -29.59
CA ASP A 77 -5.22 -3.22 -28.86
C ASP A 77 -4.68 -2.82 -27.47
N VAL A 78 -3.95 -3.71 -26.80
CA VAL A 78 -3.24 -3.45 -25.54
C VAL A 78 -2.16 -2.38 -25.74
N GLU A 79 -1.38 -2.49 -26.81
CA GLU A 79 -0.40 -1.48 -27.23
C GLU A 79 -1.07 -0.11 -27.37
N ARG A 80 -2.14 0.02 -28.16
CA ARG A 80 -2.87 1.29 -28.29
C ARG A 80 -3.43 1.82 -26.97
N LEU A 81 -3.86 0.95 -26.06
CA LEU A 81 -4.42 1.35 -24.77
C LEU A 81 -3.32 1.84 -23.80
N ILE A 82 -2.16 1.16 -23.77
CA ILE A 82 -0.97 1.58 -23.01
C ILE A 82 -0.47 2.93 -23.52
N LEU A 83 -0.38 3.08 -24.85
CA LEU A 83 0.05 4.32 -25.52
C LEU A 83 -0.89 5.50 -25.20
N SER A 84 -2.20 5.26 -25.14
CA SER A 84 -3.20 6.30 -24.90
C SER A 84 -3.43 6.64 -23.42
N ASN A 85 -3.17 5.72 -22.48
CA ASN A 85 -3.54 5.89 -21.07
C ASN A 85 -2.36 5.98 -20.09
N ILE A 86 -1.19 5.39 -20.39
CA ILE A 86 -0.15 5.18 -19.38
C ILE A 86 0.97 6.21 -19.42
N LEU A 87 1.28 6.84 -20.57
CA LEU A 87 2.06 8.07 -20.76
C LEU A 87 2.54 8.12 -22.24
N PRO A 88 2.07 9.06 -23.09
CA PRO A 88 2.44 9.10 -24.51
C PRO A 88 3.94 9.34 -24.75
N THR A 89 4.66 9.92 -23.78
CA THR A 89 6.05 10.37 -23.94
C THR A 89 7.10 9.25 -23.91
N ASN A 90 6.79 8.05 -23.39
CA ASN A 90 7.76 6.94 -23.25
C ASN A 90 7.23 5.58 -23.74
N ALA A 91 6.13 5.63 -24.48
CA ALA A 91 5.54 4.57 -25.29
C ALA A 91 6.55 3.60 -25.93
N GLU A 92 7.53 4.16 -26.63
CA GLU A 92 8.49 3.43 -27.46
C GLU A 92 9.43 2.54 -26.63
N VAL A 93 9.78 2.95 -25.41
CA VAL A 93 10.61 2.17 -24.49
C VAL A 93 9.87 0.92 -24.02
N VAL A 94 8.57 1.06 -23.71
CA VAL A 94 7.71 -0.07 -23.31
C VAL A 94 7.52 -1.03 -24.47
N MET A 95 7.34 -0.52 -25.68
CA MET A 95 7.19 -1.33 -26.90
C MET A 95 8.46 -2.09 -27.25
N ASN A 96 9.62 -1.45 -27.20
CA ASN A 96 10.90 -2.13 -27.43
C ASN A 96 11.16 -3.22 -26.38
N PHE A 97 10.81 -2.98 -25.11
CA PHE A 97 10.87 -4.00 -24.08
C PHE A 97 9.94 -5.18 -24.37
N MET A 98 8.70 -4.92 -24.79
CA MET A 98 7.71 -5.95 -25.19
C MET A 98 8.19 -6.77 -26.39
N ASN A 99 8.71 -6.13 -27.44
CA ASN A 99 9.19 -6.83 -28.63
C ASN A 99 10.43 -7.69 -28.33
N THR A 100 11.40 -7.14 -27.62
CA THR A 100 12.60 -7.89 -27.17
C THR A 100 12.20 -9.07 -26.27
N PHE A 101 11.14 -8.90 -25.48
CA PHE A 101 10.59 -9.93 -24.62
C PHE A 101 9.91 -11.06 -25.41
N LEU A 102 9.11 -10.73 -26.44
CA LEU A 102 8.47 -11.72 -27.30
C LEU A 102 9.50 -12.58 -28.04
N GLU A 103 10.59 -11.97 -28.52
CA GLU A 103 11.67 -12.67 -29.21
C GLU A 103 12.48 -13.59 -28.28
N ASN A 104 12.66 -13.21 -27.01
CA ASN A 104 13.52 -13.94 -26.06
C ASN A 104 12.76 -14.78 -25.01
N GLY A 105 11.42 -14.72 -24.99
CA GLY A 105 10.56 -15.25 -23.93
C GLY A 105 10.74 -16.75 -23.65
N ASN A 106 11.08 -17.54 -24.66
CA ASN A 106 11.29 -18.98 -24.50
C ASN A 106 12.61 -19.36 -23.82
N LYS A 107 13.66 -18.53 -23.91
CA LYS A 107 15.00 -18.86 -23.35
C LYS A 107 15.19 -18.32 -21.93
N MET A 108 14.49 -17.24 -21.57
CA MET A 108 14.55 -16.63 -20.23
C MET A 108 13.51 -17.18 -19.24
N GLY A 109 12.52 -17.95 -19.70
CA GLY A 109 11.38 -18.45 -18.92
C GLY A 109 11.74 -19.02 -17.55
N VAL A 110 12.64 -20.01 -17.51
CA VAL A 110 12.94 -20.74 -16.28
C VAL A 110 13.70 -19.87 -15.25
N VAL A 111 14.70 -19.11 -15.71
CA VAL A 111 15.49 -18.22 -14.83
C VAL A 111 14.64 -17.05 -14.32
N GLY A 112 13.76 -16.50 -15.17
CA GLY A 112 12.79 -15.47 -14.79
C GLY A 112 11.82 -15.96 -13.72
N VAL A 113 11.28 -17.17 -13.87
CA VAL A 113 10.38 -17.78 -12.87
C VAL A 113 11.09 -18.02 -11.54
N ILE A 114 12.31 -18.57 -11.55
CA ILE A 114 13.07 -18.82 -10.31
C ILE A 114 13.41 -17.50 -9.59
N SER A 115 13.90 -16.50 -10.33
CA SER A 115 14.21 -15.19 -9.76
C SER A 115 12.96 -14.47 -9.23
N ALA A 116 11.83 -14.55 -9.95
CA ALA A 116 10.55 -14.04 -9.47
C ALA A 116 10.13 -14.69 -8.17
N PHE A 117 10.25 -16.01 -8.10
CA PHE A 117 9.88 -16.76 -6.92
C PHE A 117 10.71 -16.33 -5.69
N ILE A 118 12.03 -16.24 -5.85
CA ILE A 118 12.94 -15.82 -4.78
C ILE A 118 12.65 -14.37 -4.35
N THR A 119 12.56 -13.44 -5.28
CA THR A 119 12.37 -12.02 -4.96
C THR A 119 10.99 -11.77 -4.35
N SER A 120 9.96 -12.44 -4.84
CA SER A 120 8.61 -12.39 -4.27
C SER A 120 8.59 -12.92 -2.83
N LEU A 121 9.24 -14.06 -2.57
CA LEU A 121 9.40 -14.61 -1.23
C LEU A 121 10.10 -13.62 -0.28
N LEU A 122 11.17 -12.97 -0.75
CA LEU A 122 11.90 -11.97 0.03
C LEU A 122 11.04 -10.73 0.33
N PHE A 123 10.34 -10.21 -0.68
CA PHE A 123 9.41 -9.08 -0.55
C PHE A 123 8.34 -9.38 0.50
N PHE A 124 7.69 -10.53 0.39
CA PHE A 124 6.60 -10.90 1.28
C PHE A 124 7.06 -11.15 2.71
N ARG A 125 8.19 -11.81 2.91
CA ARG A 125 8.79 -11.98 4.24
C ARG A 125 9.09 -10.63 4.90
N ASN A 126 9.65 -9.70 4.12
CA ASN A 126 9.91 -8.34 4.59
C ASN A 126 8.60 -7.58 4.91
N TYR A 127 7.60 -7.70 4.05
CA TYR A 127 6.28 -7.13 4.24
C TYR A 127 5.59 -7.63 5.52
N GLU A 128 5.58 -8.94 5.78
CA GLU A 128 4.99 -9.47 7.01
C GLU A 128 5.73 -9.00 8.26
N PHE A 129 7.06 -8.99 8.21
CA PHE A 129 7.86 -8.50 9.32
C PHE A 129 7.52 -7.03 9.64
N ILE A 130 7.48 -6.18 8.62
CA ILE A 130 7.21 -4.76 8.79
C ILE A 130 5.77 -4.51 9.24
N THR A 131 4.79 -5.12 8.59
CA THR A 131 3.37 -4.94 8.94
C THR A 131 3.04 -5.47 10.32
N SER A 132 3.60 -6.62 10.72
CA SER A 132 3.45 -7.13 12.08
C SER A 132 4.05 -6.19 13.12
N LYS A 133 5.19 -5.55 12.81
CA LYS A 133 5.78 -4.51 13.65
C LYS A 133 4.92 -3.23 13.70
N MET A 134 4.35 -2.79 12.56
CA MET A 134 3.45 -1.61 12.51
C MET A 134 2.18 -1.80 13.35
N PHE A 135 1.58 -2.98 13.29
CA PHE A 135 0.38 -3.32 14.06
C PHE A 135 0.68 -3.89 15.45
N ASN A 136 1.95 -4.07 15.82
CA ASN A 136 2.36 -4.74 17.05
C ASN A 136 1.65 -6.11 17.24
N SER A 137 1.63 -6.91 16.19
CA SER A 137 1.04 -8.26 16.13
C SER A 137 2.13 -9.31 15.97
N LYS A 138 1.81 -10.58 16.26
CA LYS A 138 2.73 -11.68 15.97
C LYS A 138 2.87 -11.88 14.44
N PRO A 139 4.09 -12.03 13.91
CA PRO A 139 4.27 -12.42 12.52
C PRO A 139 3.65 -13.81 12.27
N ARG A 140 3.23 -14.06 11.03
CA ARG A 140 2.70 -15.39 10.65
C ARG A 140 3.83 -16.41 10.64
N LYS A 141 3.48 -17.70 10.77
CA LYS A 141 4.47 -18.78 10.61
C LYS A 141 4.91 -18.83 9.15
N PHE A 142 6.17 -19.20 8.91
CA PHE A 142 6.77 -19.23 7.58
C PHE A 142 5.97 -20.05 6.56
N PHE A 143 5.40 -21.20 6.96
CA PHE A 143 4.62 -22.04 6.05
C PHE A 143 3.22 -21.47 5.73
N ASP A 144 2.56 -20.84 6.70
CA ASP A 144 1.25 -20.18 6.47
C ASP A 144 1.41 -18.99 5.51
N SER A 145 2.49 -18.25 5.71
CA SER A 145 2.98 -17.16 4.88
C SER A 145 3.23 -17.66 3.45
N LEU A 146 4.03 -18.72 3.27
CA LEU A 146 4.33 -19.30 1.96
C LEU A 146 3.09 -19.74 1.19
N MET A 147 2.13 -20.42 1.83
CA MET A 147 0.88 -20.86 1.20
C MET A 147 0.00 -19.67 0.76
N MET A 148 -0.13 -18.65 1.61
CA MET A 148 -0.85 -17.42 1.25
C MET A 148 -0.16 -16.69 0.09
N TYR A 149 1.17 -16.66 0.06
CA TYR A 149 1.90 -15.97 -1.01
C TYR A 149 1.92 -16.73 -2.31
N TRP A 150 1.99 -18.06 -2.25
CA TRP A 150 1.82 -18.90 -3.42
C TRP A 150 0.48 -18.63 -4.11
N THR A 151 -0.60 -18.56 -3.32
CA THR A 151 -1.93 -18.23 -3.84
C THR A 151 -2.01 -16.80 -4.36
N MET A 152 -1.37 -15.81 -3.73
CA MET A 152 -1.34 -14.45 -4.28
C MET A 152 -0.56 -14.37 -5.60
N ILE A 153 0.56 -15.06 -5.74
CA ILE A 153 1.36 -15.06 -6.97
C ILE A 153 0.58 -15.64 -8.15
N THR A 154 -0.27 -16.65 -7.93
CA THR A 154 -1.10 -17.24 -9.00
C THR A 154 -2.39 -16.47 -9.22
N LEU A 155 -3.04 -16.03 -8.14
CA LEU A 155 -4.33 -15.33 -8.20
C LEU A 155 -4.18 -13.91 -8.73
N PHE A 156 -3.06 -13.22 -8.46
CA PHE A 156 -2.86 -11.83 -8.87
C PHE A 156 -2.79 -11.64 -10.39
N PRO A 157 -2.00 -12.41 -11.15
CA PRO A 157 -2.04 -12.37 -12.62
C PRO A 157 -3.42 -12.73 -13.15
N LEU A 158 -4.04 -13.80 -12.65
CA LEU A 158 -5.36 -14.23 -13.09
C LEU A 158 -6.45 -13.16 -12.86
N ALA A 159 -6.42 -12.53 -11.68
CA ALA A 159 -7.30 -11.42 -11.35
C ALA A 159 -7.03 -10.21 -12.24
N SER A 160 -5.77 -9.94 -12.58
CA SER A 160 -5.40 -8.85 -13.49
C SER A 160 -5.97 -9.08 -14.90
N VAL A 161 -5.88 -10.31 -15.42
CA VAL A 161 -6.50 -10.69 -16.70
C VAL A 161 -8.02 -10.51 -16.64
N ALA A 162 -8.66 -10.99 -15.57
CA ALA A 162 -10.10 -10.86 -15.39
C ALA A 162 -10.57 -9.40 -15.30
N VAL A 163 -9.87 -8.58 -14.50
CA VAL A 163 -10.15 -7.14 -14.38
C VAL A 163 -9.95 -6.43 -15.72
N PHE A 164 -8.90 -6.78 -16.46
CA PHE A 164 -8.66 -6.20 -17.80
C PHE A 164 -9.81 -6.52 -18.77
N TYR A 165 -10.24 -7.78 -18.83
CA TYR A 165 -11.36 -8.20 -19.67
C TYR A 165 -12.68 -7.50 -19.28
N LEU A 166 -12.97 -7.41 -17.98
CA LEU A 166 -14.12 -6.69 -17.46
C LEU A 166 -14.03 -5.19 -17.75
N SER A 167 -12.84 -4.59 -17.68
CA SER A 167 -12.63 -3.17 -17.97
C SER A 167 -12.86 -2.84 -19.44
N LEU A 168 -12.38 -3.68 -20.37
CA LEU A 168 -12.68 -3.53 -21.80
C LEU A 168 -14.18 -3.61 -22.07
N SER A 169 -14.85 -4.58 -21.45
CA SER A 169 -16.30 -4.78 -21.57
C SER A 169 -17.08 -3.60 -20.98
N ALA A 170 -16.61 -3.05 -19.86
CA ALA A 170 -17.22 -1.90 -19.19
C ALA A 170 -17.00 -0.58 -19.95
N GLN A 171 -15.83 -0.39 -20.58
CA GLN A 171 -15.57 0.78 -21.42
C GLN A 171 -16.51 0.81 -22.64
N GLN A 172 -16.69 -0.33 -23.32
CA GLN A 172 -17.66 -0.45 -24.42
C GLN A 172 -19.08 -0.07 -23.99
N PHE A 173 -19.48 -0.42 -22.75
CA PHE A 173 -20.78 -0.09 -22.20
C PHE A 173 -20.91 1.38 -21.78
N LEU A 174 -19.83 1.98 -21.24
CA LEU A 174 -19.79 3.35 -20.75
C LEU A 174 -19.62 4.40 -21.84
N ASP A 175 -18.95 4.09 -22.95
CA ASP A 175 -18.86 5.00 -24.12
C ASP A 175 -20.24 5.29 -24.73
N THR A 176 -21.23 4.43 -24.46
CA THR A 176 -22.63 4.64 -24.88
C THR A 176 -23.37 5.64 -23.97
N HIS A 177 -22.87 5.92 -22.76
CA HIS A 177 -23.52 6.82 -21.79
C HIS A 177 -22.49 7.80 -21.23
N SER A 178 -22.29 8.91 -21.96
CA SER A 178 -21.42 10.05 -21.64
C SER A 178 -21.66 10.59 -20.23
N LYS A 179 -20.93 10.06 -19.24
CA LYS A 179 -20.96 10.55 -17.85
C LYS A 179 -19.89 11.62 -17.63
N PRO A 180 -20.18 12.68 -16.86
CA PRO A 180 -19.25 13.78 -16.63
C PRO A 180 -18.01 13.34 -15.82
N LEU A 181 -16.86 13.94 -16.15
CA LEU A 181 -15.52 13.65 -15.62
C LEU A 181 -15.44 13.62 -14.07
N MET A 182 -16.26 14.41 -13.37
CA MET A 182 -16.32 14.45 -11.90
C MET A 182 -16.75 13.11 -11.28
N TYR A 183 -17.66 12.37 -11.93
CA TYR A 183 -18.13 11.09 -11.39
C TYR A 183 -17.00 10.04 -11.40
N SER A 184 -16.13 10.09 -12.41
CA SER A 184 -14.98 9.19 -12.55
C SER A 184 -13.93 9.41 -11.45
N GLN A 185 -13.65 10.68 -11.10
CA GLN A 185 -12.66 11.00 -10.06
C GLN A 185 -13.12 10.60 -8.65
N ILE A 186 -14.38 10.87 -8.32
CA ILE A 186 -14.97 10.49 -7.03
C ILE A 186 -15.02 8.97 -6.88
N PHE A 187 -15.41 8.26 -7.94
CA PHE A 187 -15.39 6.80 -7.97
C PHE A 187 -13.97 6.25 -7.76
N SER A 188 -12.98 6.81 -8.46
CA SER A 188 -11.56 6.41 -8.33
C SER A 188 -11.01 6.65 -6.93
N TRP A 189 -11.37 7.77 -6.30
CA TRP A 189 -10.99 8.06 -4.92
C TRP A 189 -11.63 7.08 -3.92
N PHE A 190 -12.92 6.78 -4.09
CA PHE A 190 -13.60 5.81 -3.24
C PHE A 190 -13.02 4.40 -3.39
N ALA A 191 -12.72 3.99 -4.62
CA ALA A 191 -12.04 2.72 -4.91
C ALA A 191 -10.67 2.65 -4.23
N THR A 192 -9.92 3.76 -4.23
CA THR A 192 -8.63 3.87 -3.53
C THR A 192 -8.82 3.68 -2.02
N CYS A 193 -9.82 4.34 -1.42
CA CYS A 193 -10.11 4.20 0.01
C CYS A 193 -10.51 2.76 0.38
N MET A 194 -11.30 2.10 -0.46
CA MET A 194 -11.67 0.69 -0.28
C MET A 194 -10.46 -0.24 -0.39
N LEU A 195 -9.55 0.01 -1.33
CA LEU A 195 -8.31 -0.74 -1.47
C LEU A 195 -7.46 -0.63 -0.19
N PHE A 196 -7.30 0.57 0.37
CA PHE A 196 -6.59 0.77 1.64
C PHE A 196 -7.27 0.04 2.81
N LEU A 197 -8.61 -0.02 2.83
CA LEU A 197 -9.36 -0.75 3.85
C LEU A 197 -9.05 -2.26 3.80
N VAL A 198 -9.09 -2.84 2.60
CA VAL A 198 -8.75 -4.25 2.39
C VAL A 198 -7.29 -4.52 2.75
N LEU A 199 -6.36 -3.67 2.31
CA LEU A 199 -4.94 -3.80 2.63
C LEU A 199 -4.70 -3.76 4.14
N PHE A 200 -5.29 -2.81 4.86
CA PHE A 200 -5.11 -2.70 6.31
C PHE A 200 -5.72 -3.90 7.03
N ARG A 201 -6.86 -4.40 6.54
CA ARG A 201 -7.51 -5.59 7.10
C ARG A 201 -6.66 -6.86 6.93
N ILE A 202 -6.10 -7.08 5.74
CA ILE A 202 -5.26 -8.24 5.43
C ILE A 202 -3.93 -8.18 6.18
N SER A 203 -3.36 -6.98 6.30
CA SER A 203 -2.06 -6.74 6.96
C SER A 203 -2.16 -6.84 8.48
N ALA A 204 -3.31 -6.46 9.05
CA ALA A 204 -3.55 -6.61 10.46
C ALA A 204 -3.80 -8.09 10.79
N ASN A 205 -2.76 -8.80 11.20
CA ASN A 205 -2.83 -10.18 11.69
C ASN A 205 -3.47 -10.28 13.09
N LYS A 206 -4.55 -9.51 13.32
CA LYS A 206 -5.29 -9.41 14.59
C LYS A 206 -6.68 -8.81 14.38
N PRO A 207 -7.64 -9.03 15.31
CA PRO A 207 -8.93 -8.34 15.26
C PRO A 207 -8.72 -6.83 15.44
N LEU A 208 -9.27 -6.04 14.51
CA LEU A 208 -9.32 -4.58 14.60
C LEU A 208 -10.76 -4.12 14.80
N HIS A 209 -10.93 -3.04 15.55
CA HIS A 209 -12.23 -2.40 15.69
C HIS A 209 -12.65 -1.76 14.35
N LYS A 210 -13.87 -2.04 13.87
CA LYS A 210 -14.34 -1.64 12.53
C LYS A 210 -14.25 -0.12 12.29
N LYS A 211 -14.61 0.69 13.30
CA LYS A 211 -14.55 2.17 13.20
C LYS A 211 -13.12 2.68 13.00
N THR A 212 -12.17 2.15 13.77
CA THR A 212 -10.75 2.52 13.69
C THR A 212 -10.15 2.16 12.33
N LEU A 213 -10.46 0.96 11.84
CA LEU A 213 -10.04 0.50 10.52
C LEU A 213 -10.59 1.42 9.42
N PHE A 214 -11.88 1.77 9.48
CA PHE A 214 -12.52 2.61 8.48
C PHE A 214 -11.92 4.02 8.44
N VAL A 215 -11.83 4.70 9.58
CA VAL A 215 -11.27 6.07 9.68
C VAL A 215 -9.84 6.11 9.17
N SER A 216 -9.00 5.18 9.63
CA SER A 216 -7.57 5.18 9.27
C SER A 216 -7.34 4.89 7.79
N SER A 217 -8.11 3.95 7.23
CA SER A 217 -8.00 3.58 5.81
C SER A 217 -8.49 4.70 4.90
N PHE A 218 -9.57 5.39 5.30
CA PHE A 218 -10.13 6.50 4.55
C PHE A 218 -9.19 7.72 4.52
N VAL A 219 -8.62 8.08 5.68
CA VAL A 219 -7.62 9.15 5.77
C VAL A 219 -6.38 8.80 4.94
N SER A 220 -5.86 7.58 5.08
CA SER A 220 -4.65 7.15 4.35
C SER A 220 -4.89 7.08 2.84
N GLY A 221 -6.04 6.53 2.41
CA GLY A 221 -6.43 6.47 1.00
C GLY A 221 -6.61 7.86 0.40
N SER A 222 -7.15 8.82 1.16
CA SER A 222 -7.27 10.21 0.72
C SER A 222 -5.92 10.89 0.55
N ILE A 223 -5.01 10.70 1.51
CA ILE A 223 -3.64 11.23 1.42
C ILE A 223 -2.91 10.61 0.22
N TRP A 224 -3.02 9.29 0.03
CA TRP A 224 -2.39 8.62 -1.11
C TRP A 224 -2.96 9.10 -2.44
N PHE A 225 -4.28 9.29 -2.54
CA PHE A 225 -4.91 9.83 -3.74
C PHE A 225 -4.47 11.27 -4.03
N ALA A 226 -4.40 12.13 -3.00
CA ALA A 226 -3.86 13.48 -3.16
C ALA A 226 -2.39 13.45 -3.61
N MET A 227 -1.58 12.58 -3.01
CA MET A 227 -0.17 12.39 -3.35
C MET A 227 0.02 11.87 -4.78
N LYS A 228 -0.87 10.99 -5.26
CA LYS A 228 -0.90 10.52 -6.66
C LYS A 228 -1.08 11.70 -7.61
N ASN A 229 -2.09 12.53 -7.38
CA ASN A 229 -2.36 13.68 -8.24
C ASN A 229 -1.19 14.69 -8.19
N LEU A 230 -0.64 14.93 -7.00
CA LEU A 230 0.52 15.80 -6.81
C LEU A 230 1.76 15.27 -7.55
N PHE A 231 2.00 13.95 -7.50
CA PHE A 231 3.13 13.33 -8.18
C PHE A 231 2.99 13.42 -9.70
N VAL A 232 1.81 13.13 -10.24
CA VAL A 232 1.52 13.29 -11.67
C VAL A 232 1.76 14.74 -12.10
N TYR A 233 1.23 15.71 -11.33
CA TYR A 233 1.46 17.14 -11.58
C TYR A 233 2.95 17.52 -11.53
N TYR A 234 3.70 16.98 -10.57
CA TYR A 234 5.13 17.24 -10.45
C TYR A 234 5.93 16.71 -11.65
N VAL A 235 5.65 15.48 -12.09
CA VAL A 235 6.35 14.87 -13.23
C VAL A 235 6.03 15.59 -14.55
N THR A 236 4.80 16.08 -14.73
CA THR A 236 4.43 16.81 -15.96
C THR A 236 5.02 18.22 -16.05
N LEU A 237 5.23 18.90 -14.92
CA LEU A 237 5.87 20.23 -14.89
C LEU A 237 7.39 20.18 -15.04
N ASN A 238 8.02 19.19 -14.41
CA ASN A 238 9.48 19.12 -14.33
C ASN A 238 10.09 18.44 -15.57
N THR A 239 9.88 19.03 -16.74
CA THR A 239 10.46 18.56 -18.01
C THR A 239 11.99 18.63 -17.99
N THR A 240 12.59 19.54 -17.22
CA THR A 240 14.04 19.70 -17.06
C THR A 240 14.74 18.41 -16.61
N TYR A 241 14.13 17.66 -15.67
CA TYR A 241 14.71 16.40 -15.20
C TYR A 241 14.66 15.33 -16.30
N SER A 242 13.57 15.27 -17.06
CA SER A 242 13.43 14.37 -18.20
C SER A 242 14.40 14.72 -19.34
N THR A 243 14.67 16.00 -19.58
CA THR A 243 15.63 16.44 -20.62
C THR A 243 17.08 16.16 -20.24
N LEU A 244 17.45 16.28 -18.96
CA LEU A 244 18.83 16.06 -18.50
C LEU A 244 19.18 14.58 -18.38
N TYR A 245 18.26 13.77 -17.85
CA TYR A 245 18.51 12.35 -17.55
C TYR A 245 17.86 11.38 -18.54
N GLY A 246 17.09 11.86 -19.51
CA GLY A 246 16.43 11.02 -20.52
C GLY A 246 15.60 9.90 -19.88
N SER A 247 15.68 8.69 -20.43
CA SER A 247 14.96 7.51 -19.94
C SER A 247 15.29 7.12 -18.50
N VAL A 248 16.47 7.50 -17.98
CA VAL A 248 16.86 7.22 -16.58
C VAL A 248 15.95 7.97 -15.59
N SER A 249 15.41 9.13 -15.98
CA SER A 249 14.48 9.90 -15.15
C SER A 249 13.22 9.09 -14.77
N ILE A 250 12.75 8.20 -15.65
CA ILE A 250 11.57 7.35 -15.43
C ILE A 250 11.80 6.44 -14.23
N VAL A 251 12.97 5.79 -14.18
CA VAL A 251 13.33 4.89 -13.07
C VAL A 251 13.43 5.69 -11.77
N LEU A 252 14.06 6.86 -11.79
CA LEU A 252 14.19 7.71 -10.59
C LEU A 252 12.82 8.15 -10.05
N PHE A 253 11.93 8.62 -10.92
CA PHE A 253 10.57 8.99 -10.55
C PHE A 253 9.80 7.79 -10.00
N LEU A 254 9.92 6.62 -10.62
CA LEU A 254 9.31 5.39 -10.14
C LEU A 254 9.81 5.01 -8.74
N MET A 255 11.13 5.11 -8.48
CA MET A 255 11.69 4.82 -7.16
C MET A 255 11.11 5.75 -6.09
N VAL A 256 11.05 7.05 -6.36
CA VAL A 256 10.47 8.05 -5.45
C VAL A 256 8.98 7.78 -5.22
N TRP A 257 8.24 7.46 -6.28
CA TRP A 257 6.82 7.16 -6.20
C TRP A 257 6.50 5.97 -5.30
N ILE A 258 7.23 4.87 -5.51
CA ILE A 258 7.09 3.65 -4.71
C ILE A 258 7.43 3.94 -3.25
N TYR A 259 8.52 4.69 -3.01
CA TYR A 259 8.93 5.08 -1.67
C TYR A 259 7.87 5.89 -0.91
N VAL A 260 7.36 6.94 -1.55
CA VAL A 260 6.32 7.78 -0.95
C VAL A 260 5.03 7.00 -0.73
N SER A 261 4.66 6.11 -1.66
CA SER A 261 3.50 5.23 -1.51
C SER A 261 3.60 4.32 -0.28
N TRP A 262 4.77 3.70 -0.08
CA TRP A 262 5.04 2.89 1.11
C TRP A 262 5.02 3.71 2.40
N LEU A 263 5.56 4.93 2.39
CA LEU A 263 5.47 5.82 3.54
C LEU A 263 4.02 6.08 3.94
N VAL A 264 3.16 6.50 3.00
CA VAL A 264 1.74 6.77 3.29
C VAL A 264 1.06 5.53 3.88
N MET A 265 1.34 4.36 3.31
CA MET A 265 0.81 3.09 3.81
C MET A 265 1.26 2.78 5.24
N LEU A 266 2.55 2.87 5.54
CA LEU A 266 3.10 2.57 6.87
C LEU A 266 2.65 3.59 7.92
N PHE A 267 2.62 4.88 7.58
CA PHE A 267 2.07 5.92 8.45
C PHE A 267 0.60 5.63 8.79
N GLY A 268 -0.19 5.25 7.78
CA GLY A 268 -1.59 4.90 7.96
C GLY A 268 -1.80 3.66 8.85
N MET A 269 -0.99 2.61 8.69
CA MET A 269 -1.04 1.43 9.57
C MET A 269 -0.73 1.80 11.02
N ARG A 270 0.29 2.62 11.26
CA ARG A 270 0.64 3.03 12.62
C ARG A 270 -0.39 3.96 13.23
N ALA A 271 -0.97 4.87 12.44
CA ALA A 271 -2.08 5.71 12.88
C ALA A 271 -3.27 4.85 13.31
N CYS A 272 -3.62 3.83 12.54
CA CYS A 272 -4.65 2.85 12.90
C CYS A 272 -4.35 2.17 14.24
N GLN A 273 -3.10 1.75 14.45
CA GLN A 273 -2.70 1.12 15.70
C GLN A 273 -2.70 2.08 16.90
N GLY A 274 -2.31 3.35 16.70
CA GLY A 274 -2.37 4.38 17.73
C GLY A 274 -3.80 4.67 18.18
N ILE A 275 -4.72 4.82 17.23
CA ILE A 275 -6.14 5.04 17.51
C ILE A 275 -6.74 3.83 18.25
N LEU A 276 -6.38 2.60 17.86
CA LEU A 276 -6.84 1.39 18.54
C LEU A 276 -6.38 1.35 20.02
N GLN A 277 -5.16 1.80 20.31
CA GLN A 277 -4.65 1.88 21.68
C GLN A 277 -5.43 2.89 22.52
N CYS A 278 -5.78 4.05 21.96
CA CYS A 278 -6.62 5.04 22.65
C CYS A 278 -7.99 4.46 23.05
N PHE A 279 -8.67 3.73 22.13
CA PHE A 279 -9.95 3.09 22.44
C PHE A 279 -9.85 1.96 23.46
N ALA A 280 -8.75 1.20 23.44
CA ALA A 280 -8.54 0.15 24.43
C ALA A 280 -8.40 0.73 25.85
N LEU A 281 -7.80 1.92 25.98
CA LEU A 281 -7.59 2.61 27.25
C LEU A 281 -8.88 3.20 27.83
N GLU A 282 -9.77 3.73 26.99
CA GLU A 282 -11.07 4.24 27.43
C GLU A 282 -11.96 3.14 28.05
N LYS A 283 -11.70 1.88 27.69
CA LYS A 283 -12.45 0.72 28.17
C LYS A 283 -11.85 0.08 29.44
N SER A 284 -10.65 0.49 29.87
CA SER A 284 -10.02 -0.04 31.09
C SER A 284 -10.50 0.74 32.32
N PRO A 285 -11.11 0.09 33.34
CA PRO A 285 -11.43 0.77 34.59
C PRO A 285 -10.13 1.26 35.27
N PRO A 286 -10.16 2.39 36.01
CA PRO A 286 -9.00 2.87 36.74
C PRO A 286 -8.54 1.77 37.70
N ALA A 287 -7.23 1.48 37.68
CA ALA A 287 -6.62 0.47 38.52
C ALA A 287 -7.03 0.70 39.98
N GLN A 288 -7.79 -0.25 40.53
CA GLN A 288 -8.08 -0.31 41.94
C GLN A 288 -6.74 -0.58 42.62
N ASN A 289 -6.19 0.48 43.20
CA ASN A 289 -4.91 0.46 43.88
C ASN A 289 -5.10 -0.40 45.14
N ASP A 290 -4.72 -1.67 45.07
CA ASP A 290 -4.64 -2.54 46.23
C ASP A 290 -3.64 -1.91 47.20
N MET A 291 -4.20 -1.36 48.28
CA MET A 291 -3.48 -0.87 49.43
C MET A 291 -2.81 -2.05 50.13
N ILE A 292 -1.48 -1.99 50.22
CA ILE A 292 -0.74 -2.50 51.38
C ILE A 292 -0.20 -1.27 52.10
#